data_AF-Q0CZB9-F1
#
_entry.id   AF-Q0CZB9-F1
#
_cell.length_a   1.000
_cell.length_b   1.000
_cell.length_c   1.000
_cell.angle_alpha   90.00
_cell.angle_beta   90.00
_cell.angle_gamma   90.00
#
_symmetry.space_group_name_H-M   'P 1'
#
loop_
_entity.id
_entity.type
_entity.pdbx_description
1 polymer ?
#
loop_
_entity_poly.entity_id
_entity_poly.type
_entity_poly.pdbx_seq_one_letter_code
_entity_poly.pdbx_strand_id
1 'polypeptide(L)'
;MQFSLSQLFLAALSCSTALAAPAPASSKSMMVANTQWTIESMKRVCNSADTKCTWTFGIETPSGTTACTYVVTGSPASHANGGPSQCGAYTITSGWSDQFGANNGFTTFSILKSYNSTVSSLKQQKFASSSL
;
A
#
# COMPACT_ATOMS: atom_id res chain seq x y z
N MET A 1 60.95 24.83 15.73
CA MET A 1 61.71 23.83 14.94
C MET A 1 61.87 22.59 15.79
N GLN A 2 61.99 21.38 15.19
CA GLN A 2 62.57 20.16 15.83
C GLN A 2 61.69 19.54 16.94
N PHE A 3 61.58 18.22 17.22
CA PHE A 3 61.89 16.91 16.59
C PHE A 3 60.97 15.85 17.29
N SER A 4 60.80 14.57 16.91
CA SER A 4 61.31 13.73 15.80
C SER A 4 60.33 12.57 15.53
N LEU A 5 60.68 11.62 14.64
CA LEU A 5 60.04 10.29 14.56
C LEU A 5 60.59 9.35 15.66
N SER A 6 59.72 8.51 16.23
CA SER A 6 60.03 7.25 16.95
C SER A 6 58.73 6.44 17.02
N GLN A 7 58.39 5.66 16.00
CA GLN A 7 58.75 4.24 15.79
C GLN A 7 58.21 3.26 16.85
N LEU A 8 57.55 2.21 16.32
CA LEU A 8 57.19 0.93 16.93
C LEU A 8 56.39 0.94 18.24
N PHE A 9 55.15 0.47 18.17
CA PHE A 9 54.78 -0.73 18.91
C PHE A 9 53.88 -1.64 18.07
N LEU A 10 54.36 -2.85 17.80
CA LEU A 10 53.62 -3.91 17.14
C LEU A 10 52.86 -4.69 18.22
N ALA A 11 51.56 -4.45 18.38
CA ALA A 11 50.72 -5.14 19.35
C ALA A 11 49.56 -5.83 18.64
N ALA A 12 49.61 -7.16 18.57
CA ALA A 12 48.56 -7.97 17.98
C ALA A 12 47.31 -7.92 18.87
N LEU A 13 46.26 -7.21 18.42
CA LEU A 13 44.95 -7.27 19.07
C LEU A 13 44.08 -8.31 18.36
N SER A 14 44.11 -9.53 18.89
CA SER A 14 43.16 -10.58 18.53
C SER A 14 41.77 -10.23 19.07
N CYS A 15 41.06 -9.34 18.37
CA CYS A 15 39.65 -9.07 18.62
C CYS A 15 38.81 -10.29 18.24
N SER A 16 38.61 -11.19 19.19
CA SER A 16 37.50 -12.15 19.15
C SER A 16 36.19 -11.37 19.10
N THR A 17 35.63 -11.21 17.90
CA THR A 17 34.26 -10.71 17.73
C THR A 17 33.32 -11.76 18.28
N ALA A 18 33.00 -11.65 19.57
CA ALA A 18 31.81 -12.24 20.14
C ALA A 18 30.62 -11.65 19.40
N LEU A 19 30.19 -12.34 18.34
CA LEU A 19 28.94 -12.07 17.66
C LEU A 19 27.85 -12.20 18.73
N ALA A 20 27.31 -11.07 19.16
CA ALA A 20 26.09 -11.03 19.94
C ALA A 20 25.00 -11.64 19.05
N ALA A 21 24.78 -12.95 19.21
CA ALA A 21 23.73 -13.65 18.51
C ALA A 21 22.42 -12.90 18.78
N PRO A 22 21.66 -12.50 17.75
CA PRO A 22 20.36 -11.90 17.96
C PRO A 22 19.54 -12.85 18.81
N ALA A 23 19.20 -12.44 20.05
CA ALA A 23 18.27 -13.19 20.86
C ALA A 23 17.01 -13.40 20.00
N PRO A 24 16.46 -14.63 19.89
CA PRO A 24 15.31 -14.87 19.06
C PRO A 24 14.16 -14.04 19.61
N ALA A 25 13.89 -12.93 18.93
CA ALA A 25 12.72 -12.12 19.22
C ALA A 25 11.53 -13.03 18.98
N SER A 26 10.91 -13.51 20.06
CA SER A 26 9.54 -14.02 20.03
C SER A 26 8.63 -12.83 19.78
N SER A 27 8.67 -12.35 18.54
CA SER A 27 7.65 -11.51 17.96
C SER A 27 6.36 -12.31 18.04
N LYS A 28 5.54 -12.00 19.05
CA LYS A 28 4.13 -12.34 19.02
C LYS A 28 3.58 -11.69 17.76
N SER A 29 3.51 -12.47 16.69
CA SER A 29 2.89 -12.07 15.46
C SER A 29 1.42 -11.82 15.76
N MET A 30 1.04 -10.54 15.87
CA MET A 30 -0.35 -10.10 15.99
C MET A 30 -1.12 -10.27 14.66
N MET A 31 -0.53 -10.98 13.69
CA MET A 31 -1.17 -11.37 12.44
C MET A 31 -2.28 -12.36 12.77
N VAL A 32 -3.51 -11.87 12.83
CA VAL A 32 -4.72 -12.69 12.88
C VAL A 32 -4.66 -13.69 11.74
N ALA A 33 -4.72 -14.98 12.08
CA ALA A 33 -4.85 -16.03 11.09
C ALA A 33 -6.13 -15.82 10.26
N ASN A 34 -6.00 -15.94 8.94
CA ASN A 34 -7.09 -15.89 7.96
C ASN A 34 -7.84 -14.55 7.77
N THR A 35 -7.28 -13.39 8.17
CA THR A 35 -7.75 -12.07 7.66
C THR A 35 -7.04 -11.63 6.36
N GLN A 36 -6.53 -12.58 5.57
CA GLN A 36 -6.02 -12.28 4.22
C GLN A 36 -7.22 -12.03 3.31
N TRP A 37 -7.25 -10.85 2.68
CA TRP A 37 -8.22 -10.53 1.63
C TRP A 37 -7.51 -9.89 0.45
N THR A 38 -8.00 -10.16 -0.74
CA THR A 38 -7.37 -9.86 -2.03
C THR A 38 -8.30 -8.98 -2.86
N ILE A 39 -7.72 -8.09 -3.66
CA ILE A 39 -8.47 -7.35 -4.67
C ILE A 39 -8.06 -7.93 -6.00
N GLU A 40 -9.03 -8.44 -6.74
CA GLU A 40 -8.82 -9.23 -7.96
C GLU A 40 -9.48 -8.57 -9.16
N SER A 41 -8.96 -8.89 -10.35
CA SER A 41 -9.56 -8.50 -11.64
C SER A 41 -9.90 -7.01 -11.77
N MET A 42 -9.09 -6.12 -11.17
CA MET A 42 -9.37 -4.69 -11.24
C MET A 42 -9.22 -4.15 -12.66
N LYS A 43 -10.28 -3.50 -13.14
CA LYS A 43 -10.35 -2.82 -14.44
C LYS A 43 -10.94 -1.43 -14.25
N ARG A 44 -10.36 -0.43 -14.95
CA ARG A 44 -10.93 0.90 -15.14
C ARG A 44 -11.46 1.02 -16.57
N VAL A 45 -12.60 1.69 -16.75
CA VAL A 45 -13.09 2.17 -18.05
C VAL A 45 -13.64 3.57 -17.87
N CYS A 46 -13.06 4.55 -18.56
CA CYS A 46 -13.57 5.93 -18.60
C CYS A 46 -14.36 6.15 -19.90
N ASN A 47 -15.37 7.03 -19.87
CA ASN A 47 -16.06 7.46 -21.07
C ASN A 47 -15.16 8.43 -21.90
N SER A 48 -15.45 8.58 -23.20
CA SER A 48 -14.62 9.38 -24.11
C SER A 48 -14.51 10.87 -23.75
N ALA A 49 -15.45 11.38 -22.95
CA ALA A 49 -15.43 12.76 -22.45
C ALA A 49 -14.65 12.92 -21.13
N ASP A 50 -14.14 11.82 -20.56
CA ASP A 50 -13.52 11.73 -19.23
C ASP A 50 -14.33 12.44 -18.12
N THR A 51 -15.66 12.25 -18.15
CA THR A 51 -16.58 12.75 -17.11
C THR A 51 -17.05 11.66 -16.15
N LYS A 52 -16.83 10.39 -16.51
CA LYS A 52 -17.18 9.21 -15.71
C LYS A 52 -16.18 8.09 -15.93
N CYS A 53 -15.54 7.62 -14.87
CA CYS A 53 -14.75 6.40 -14.84
C CYS A 53 -15.46 5.34 -13.98
N THR A 54 -15.66 4.16 -14.56
CA THR A 54 -16.22 3.00 -13.87
C THR A 54 -15.07 2.02 -13.59
N TRP A 55 -14.94 1.64 -12.33
CA TRP A 55 -14.01 0.62 -11.87
C TRP A 55 -14.79 -0.64 -11.51
N THR A 56 -14.29 -1.79 -11.94
CA THR A 56 -14.84 -3.11 -11.59
C THR A 56 -13.74 -3.98 -11.01
N PHE A 57 -13.99 -4.61 -9.87
CA PHE A 57 -13.03 -5.51 -9.20
C PHE A 57 -13.76 -6.49 -8.28
N GLY A 58 -13.10 -7.60 -7.93
CA GLY A 58 -13.54 -8.51 -6.87
C GLY A 58 -12.81 -8.20 -5.56
N ILE A 59 -13.52 -8.27 -4.43
CA ILE A 59 -12.92 -8.37 -3.09
C ILE A 59 -13.04 -9.83 -2.65
N GLU A 60 -11.95 -10.58 -2.78
CA GLU A 60 -11.85 -11.99 -2.39
C GLU A 60 -11.52 -12.11 -0.90
N THR A 61 -12.18 -13.06 -0.24
CA THR A 61 -11.97 -13.43 1.17
C THR A 61 -12.12 -14.94 1.35
N PRO A 62 -11.71 -15.52 2.50
CA PRO A 62 -11.99 -16.93 2.81
C PRO A 62 -13.49 -17.29 2.84
N SER A 63 -14.38 -16.29 2.96
CA SER A 63 -15.84 -16.44 2.85
C SER A 63 -16.39 -16.30 1.42
N GLY A 64 -15.53 -16.12 0.41
CA GLY A 64 -15.90 -15.89 -0.99
C GLY A 64 -15.66 -14.47 -1.48
N THR A 65 -16.04 -14.21 -2.73
CA THR A 65 -15.72 -12.97 -3.46
C THR A 65 -16.93 -12.04 -3.57
N THR A 66 -16.74 -10.78 -3.22
CA THR A 66 -17.73 -9.69 -3.42
C THR A 66 -17.37 -8.92 -4.68
N ALA A 67 -18.20 -8.98 -5.72
CA ALA A 67 -18.00 -8.18 -6.93
C ALA A 67 -18.43 -6.73 -6.70
N CYS A 68 -17.55 -5.78 -7.03
CA CYS A 68 -17.76 -4.34 -6.83
C CYS A 68 -17.73 -3.57 -8.15
N THR A 69 -18.73 -2.71 -8.33
CA THR A 69 -18.75 -1.67 -9.37
C THR A 69 -18.69 -0.31 -8.66
N TYR A 70 -17.64 0.44 -8.93
CA TYR A 70 -17.35 1.72 -8.29
C TYR A 70 -17.24 2.82 -9.33
N VAL A 71 -18.08 3.84 -9.23
CA VAL A 71 -18.16 4.93 -10.23
C VAL A 71 -17.56 6.20 -9.64
N VAL A 72 -16.62 6.78 -10.37
CA VAL A 72 -16.06 8.11 -10.13
C VAL A 72 -16.54 9.04 -11.23
N THR A 73 -16.99 10.24 -10.87
CA THR A 73 -17.38 11.31 -11.80
C THR A 73 -16.58 12.56 -11.51
N GLY A 74 -16.22 13.32 -12.54
CA GLY A 74 -15.38 14.51 -12.42
C GLY A 74 -15.19 15.19 -13.77
N SER A 75 -14.19 16.07 -13.86
CA SER A 75 -13.76 16.66 -15.12
C SER A 75 -12.31 17.16 -14.96
N PRO A 76 -11.28 16.35 -15.27
CA PRO A 76 -11.35 14.94 -15.69
C PRO A 76 -11.74 13.98 -14.54
N ALA A 77 -12.48 12.92 -14.85
CA ALA A 77 -12.86 11.86 -13.92
C ALA A 77 -11.74 10.86 -13.66
N SER A 78 -10.83 10.67 -14.61
CA SER A 78 -9.64 9.84 -14.50
C SER A 78 -8.70 10.27 -13.37
N HIS A 79 -8.71 11.56 -13.02
CA HIS A 79 -7.92 12.19 -11.96
C HIS A 79 -8.79 12.69 -10.78
N ALA A 80 -10.05 12.26 -10.70
CA ALA A 80 -10.95 12.69 -9.64
C ALA A 80 -10.85 11.81 -8.38
N ASN A 81 -11.05 12.44 -7.23
CA ASN A 81 -11.35 11.73 -5.98
C ASN A 81 -12.78 11.16 -6.05
N GLY A 82 -13.04 10.08 -5.32
CA GLY A 82 -14.34 9.42 -5.36
C GLY A 82 -14.76 8.78 -4.04
N GLY A 83 -16.03 8.40 -3.99
CA GLY A 83 -16.68 7.81 -2.82
C GLY A 83 -17.06 8.84 -1.75
N PRO A 84 -17.51 8.39 -0.57
CA PRO A 84 -17.69 6.99 -0.19
C PRO A 84 -18.78 6.28 -1.00
N SER A 85 -18.51 5.04 -1.41
CA SER A 85 -19.45 4.17 -2.11
C SER A 85 -19.51 2.82 -1.41
N GLN A 86 -20.70 2.20 -1.36
CA GLN A 86 -20.89 0.89 -0.72
C GLN A 86 -20.78 -0.24 -1.76
N CYS A 87 -20.11 -1.32 -1.37
CA CYS A 87 -20.10 -2.60 -2.07
C CYS A 87 -20.27 -3.73 -1.04
N GLY A 88 -21.49 -4.26 -0.91
CA GLY A 88 -21.79 -5.25 0.13
C GLY A 88 -21.45 -4.71 1.53
N ALA A 89 -20.54 -5.39 2.24
CA ALA A 89 -20.06 -4.99 3.57
C ALA A 89 -18.84 -4.05 3.55
N TYR A 90 -18.43 -3.54 2.39
CA TYR A 90 -17.25 -2.71 2.20
C TYR A 90 -17.62 -1.28 1.80
N THR A 91 -17.01 -0.30 2.45
CA THR A 91 -17.02 1.10 2.00
C THR A 91 -15.73 1.38 1.21
N ILE A 92 -15.87 1.95 0.02
CA ILE A 92 -14.78 2.25 -0.91
C ILE A 92 -14.69 3.76 -1.09
N THR A 93 -13.47 4.30 -0.94
CA THR A 93 -13.10 5.65 -1.38
C THR A 93 -11.88 5.58 -2.29
N SER A 94 -11.65 6.63 -3.09
CA SER A 94 -10.45 6.73 -3.92
C SER A 94 -9.90 8.16 -3.93
N GLY A 95 -8.58 8.28 -3.87
CA GLY A 95 -7.86 9.54 -4.01
C GLY A 95 -6.94 9.52 -5.23
N TRP A 96 -6.88 10.62 -5.97
CA TRP A 96 -5.86 10.86 -6.98
C TRP A 96 -4.62 11.52 -6.36
N SER A 97 -3.42 11.15 -6.84
CA SER A 97 -2.16 11.81 -6.49
C SER A 97 -1.30 11.98 -7.74
N ASP A 98 -0.82 13.21 -7.95
CA ASP A 98 0.08 13.64 -9.01
C ASP A 98 1.50 13.96 -8.48
N GLN A 99 1.84 13.51 -7.26
CA GLN A 99 3.11 13.79 -6.57
C GLN A 99 4.40 13.41 -7.33
N PHE A 100 4.29 12.71 -8.46
CA PHE A 100 5.40 12.33 -9.35
C PHE A 100 5.38 13.10 -10.69
N GLY A 101 4.55 14.13 -10.81
CA GLY A 101 4.29 14.92 -12.01
C GLY A 101 3.00 14.51 -12.73
N ALA A 102 2.45 15.43 -13.53
CA ALA A 102 1.12 15.33 -14.15
C ALA A 102 0.86 14.04 -14.96
N ASN A 103 1.89 13.47 -15.57
CA ASN A 103 1.80 12.24 -16.39
C ASN A 103 2.13 10.95 -15.60
N ASN A 104 2.56 11.06 -14.34
CA ASN A 104 2.95 9.93 -13.47
C ASN A 104 1.99 9.75 -12.29
N GLY A 105 0.80 10.33 -12.39
CA GLY A 105 -0.21 10.26 -11.34
C GLY A 105 -0.85 8.87 -11.20
N PHE A 106 -1.47 8.65 -10.04
CA PHE A 106 -2.06 7.37 -9.67
C PHE A 106 -3.33 7.55 -8.82
N THR A 107 -4.22 6.57 -8.93
CA THR A 107 -5.37 6.43 -8.03
C THR A 107 -4.99 5.49 -6.89
N THR A 108 -5.17 5.95 -5.65
CA THR A 108 -5.15 5.10 -4.45
C THR A 108 -6.57 4.75 -4.06
N PHE A 109 -6.88 3.46 -3.97
CA PHE A 109 -8.11 2.98 -3.35
C PHE A 109 -7.92 2.83 -1.85
N SER A 110 -8.93 3.19 -1.08
CA SER A 110 -9.08 2.82 0.33
C SER A 110 -10.36 2.02 0.48
N ILE A 111 -10.21 0.72 0.74
CA ILE A 111 -11.34 -0.17 1.00
C ILE A 111 -11.38 -0.46 2.50
N LEU A 112 -12.53 -0.19 3.11
CA LEU A 112 -12.80 -0.32 4.54
C LEU A 112 -13.86 -1.40 4.74
N LYS A 113 -13.56 -2.42 5.55
CA LYS A 113 -14.59 -3.32 6.11
C LYS A 113 -14.76 -3.04 7.59
N SER A 114 -15.95 -2.61 7.98
CA SER A 114 -16.33 -2.41 9.37
C SER A 114 -16.76 -3.74 9.98
N TYR A 115 -16.09 -4.18 11.06
CA TYR A 115 -16.46 -5.37 11.83
C TYR A 115 -17.20 -5.00 13.13
N ASN A 116 -16.94 -3.80 13.64
CA ASN A 116 -17.73 -3.01 14.58
C ASN A 116 -17.11 -1.59 14.62
N SER A 117 -17.70 -0.63 15.34
CA SER A 117 -17.33 0.81 15.32
C SER A 117 -15.86 1.17 15.66
N THR A 118 -15.03 0.20 16.04
CA THR A 118 -13.63 0.39 16.47
C THR A 118 -12.63 -0.44 15.66
N VAL A 119 -13.07 -1.38 14.81
CA VAL A 119 -12.19 -2.29 14.06
C VAL A 119 -12.56 -2.29 12.59
N SER A 120 -11.69 -1.66 11.80
CA SER A 120 -11.80 -1.58 10.35
C SER A 120 -10.55 -2.17 9.70
N SER A 121 -10.72 -3.11 8.77
CA SER A 121 -9.60 -3.52 7.90
C SER A 121 -9.50 -2.55 6.73
N LEU A 122 -8.35 -1.88 6.59
CA LEU A 122 -8.05 -0.97 5.48
C LEU A 122 -7.08 -1.66 4.52
N LYS A 123 -7.46 -1.78 3.26
CA LYS A 123 -6.52 -2.07 2.16
C LYS A 123 -6.33 -0.83 1.32
N GLN A 124 -5.06 -0.45 1.13
CA GLN A 124 -4.66 0.52 0.14
C GLN A 124 -4.02 -0.17 -1.05
N GLN A 125 -4.44 0.19 -2.26
CA GLN A 125 -3.78 -0.22 -3.50
C GLN A 125 -3.65 0.98 -4.43
N LYS A 126 -2.46 1.10 -5.02
CA LYS A 126 -2.07 2.15 -5.97
C LYS A 126 -2.16 1.61 -7.40
N PHE A 127 -2.86 2.34 -8.26
CA PHE A 127 -2.98 2.03 -9.68
C PHE A 127 -2.46 3.21 -10.50
N ALA A 128 -1.47 2.97 -11.35
CA ALA A 128 -0.99 3.97 -12.32
C ALA A 128 -2.11 4.30 -13.31
N SER A 129 -2.18 5.55 -13.76
CA SER A 129 -3.24 6.00 -14.69
C SER A 129 -3.06 5.50 -16.14
N SER A 130 -2.15 4.54 -16.37
CA SER A 130 -1.83 3.97 -17.68
C SER A 130 -3.11 3.60 -18.45
N SER A 131 -3.30 4.23 -19.60
CA SER A 131 -4.54 4.17 -20.37
C SER A 131 -4.89 2.73 -20.81
N LEU A 132 -6.16 2.39 -20.60
CA LEU A 132 -6.89 1.25 -21.18
C LEU A 132 -8.15 1.81 -21.85
#